data_AF-W4Q747-F1
#
_entry.id   AF-W4Q747-F1
#
_cell.length_a   1.000
_cell.length_b   1.000
_cell.length_c   1.000
_cell.angle_alpha   90.00
_cell.angle_beta   90.00
_cell.angle_gamma   90.00
#
_symmetry.space_group_name_H-M   'P 1'
#
loop_
_entity.id
_entity.type
_entity.pdbx_description
1 polymer ?
#
loop_
_entity_poly.entity_id
_entity_poly.type
_entity_poly.pdbx_seq_one_letter_code
_entity_poly.pdbx_strand_id
1 'polypeptide(L)' 'MEGIADKYEKGLAKVDLELLLEARENAIKLQLDPEFIHLLEEEINLREKENSQ' A
#
# COMPACT_ATOMS: atom_id res chain seq x y z
N MET A 1 22.45 -3.03 -7.55
CA MET A 1 21.71 -3.04 -6.27
C MET A 1 20.27 -3.28 -6.65
N GLU A 2 19.78 -4.51 -6.48
CA GLU A 2 18.35 -4.80 -6.66
C GLU A 2 17.60 -4.19 -5.47
N GLY A 3 16.67 -3.29 -5.76
CA GLY A 3 15.86 -2.62 -4.76
C GLY A 3 14.87 -3.61 -4.14
N ILE A 4 14.53 -3.39 -2.87
CA ILE A 4 13.60 -4.24 -2.11
C ILE A 4 12.22 -4.35 -2.80
N ALA A 5 11.90 -3.42 -3.71
CA ALA A 5 10.74 -3.45 -4.59
C ALA A 5 10.63 -4.72 -5.47
N ASP A 6 11.74 -5.28 -5.96
CA ASP A 6 11.72 -6.48 -6.83
C ASP A 6 11.28 -7.75 -6.08
N LYS A 7 11.36 -7.77 -4.75
CA LYS A 7 10.98 -8.94 -3.95
C LYS A 7 9.48 -9.00 -3.62
N TYR A 8 8.76 -7.89 -3.82
CA TYR A 8 7.34 -7.72 -3.46
C TYR A 8 6.42 -7.52 -4.68
N GLU A 9 6.91 -7.87 -5.87
CA GLU A 9 6.32 -7.66 -7.20
C GLU A 9 4.85 -8.14 -7.39
N LYS A 10 4.21 -8.77 -6.38
CA LYS A 10 2.85 -9.35 -6.50
C LYS A 10 1.91 -9.17 -5.30
N GLY A 11 2.27 -8.40 -4.27
CA GLY A 11 1.47 -8.30 -3.03
C GLY A 11 0.26 -7.37 -3.12
N LEU A 12 0.52 -6.05 -3.28
CA LEU A 12 -0.50 -5.01 -3.25
C LEU A 12 -0.85 -4.42 -4.63
N ALA A 13 0.05 -4.55 -5.61
CA ALA A 13 -0.09 -3.98 -6.96
C ALA A 13 -1.35 -4.42 -7.74
N LYS A 14 -2.05 -5.48 -7.29
CA LYS A 14 -3.30 -5.99 -7.91
C LYS A 14 -4.56 -5.66 -7.11
N VAL A 15 -4.42 -5.14 -5.90
CA VAL A 15 -5.54 -4.75 -5.02
C VAL A 15 -6.11 -3.43 -5.52
N ASP A 16 -7.42 -3.23 -5.57
CA ASP A 16 -8.02 -1.95 -5.97
C ASP A 16 -7.69 -0.84 -4.95
N LEU A 17 -7.64 0.43 -5.38
CA LEU A 17 -7.38 1.58 -4.51
C LEU A 17 -8.41 1.68 -3.39
N GLU A 18 -9.69 1.44 -3.65
CA GLU A 18 -10.73 1.42 -2.61
C GLU A 18 -10.43 0.38 -1.53
N LEU A 19 -9.97 -0.81 -1.94
CA LEU A 19 -9.63 -1.89 -1.02
C LEU A 19 -8.33 -1.60 -0.25
N LEU A 20 -7.38 -0.87 -0.83
CA LEU A 20 -6.19 -0.38 -0.12
C LEU A 20 -6.56 0.66 0.95
N LEU A 21 -7.46 1.58 0.63
CA LEU A 21 -7.96 2.58 1.58
C LEU A 21 -8.69 1.91 2.76
N GLU A 22 -9.58 0.95 2.46
CA GLU A 22 -10.27 0.15 3.48
C GLU A 22 -9.28 -0.64 4.34
N ALA A 23 -8.28 -1.28 3.72
CA ALA A 23 -7.25 -2.03 4.43
C ALA A 23 -6.45 -1.14 5.38
N ARG A 24 -6.08 0.08 4.97
CA ARG A 24 -5.38 1.06 5.82
C ARG A 24 -6.23 1.44 7.02
N GLU A 25 -7.51 1.76 6.81
CA GLU A 25 -8.43 2.11 7.91
C GLU A 25 -8.58 0.97 8.91
N ASN A 26 -8.74 -0.26 8.42
CA ASN A 26 -8.85 -1.44 9.27
C ASN A 26 -7.55 -1.72 10.03
N ALA A 27 -6.39 -1.55 9.38
CA ALA A 27 -5.09 -1.71 10.01
C ALA A 27 -4.86 -0.71 11.15
N ILE A 28 -5.27 0.55 10.98
CA ILE A 28 -5.22 1.58 12.03
C ILE A 28 -6.17 1.23 13.19
N LYS A 29 -7.43 0.86 12.89
CA LYS A 29 -8.43 0.50 13.91
C LYS A 29 -7.98 -0.68 14.76
N LEU A 30 -7.35 -1.67 14.14
CA LEU A 30 -6.86 -2.88 14.79
C LEU A 30 -5.48 -2.70 15.45
N GLN A 31 -4.86 -1.52 15.34
CA GLN A 31 -3.51 -1.25 15.84
C GLN A 31 -2.50 -2.29 15.32
N LEU A 32 -2.58 -2.61 14.03
CA LEU A 32 -1.63 -3.50 13.39
C LEU A 32 -0.24 -2.89 13.36
N ASP A 33 0.71 -3.71 12.90
CA ASP A 33 2.10 -3.33 12.76
C ASP A 33 2.27 -2.00 11.97
N PRO A 34 3.02 -1.01 12.50
CA PRO A 34 3.19 0.28 11.85
C PRO A 34 3.91 0.21 10.49
N GLU A 35 4.82 -0.75 10.28
CA GLU A 35 5.50 -0.95 9.00
C GLU A 35 4.51 -1.45 7.95
N PHE A 36 3.58 -2.34 8.33
CA PHE A 36 2.49 -2.75 7.45
C PHE A 36 1.58 -1.58 7.04
N ILE A 37 1.21 -0.71 7.98
CA ILE A 37 0.40 0.49 7.67
C ILE A 37 1.15 1.42 6.71
N HIS A 38 2.45 1.62 6.95
CA HIS A 38 3.29 2.44 6.10
C HIS A 38 3.33 1.93 4.65
N LEU A 39 3.47 0.62 4.45
CA LEU A 39 3.46 0.01 3.11
C LEU A 39 2.13 0.23 2.37
N LEU A 40 1.00 0.22 3.09
CA LEU A 40 -0.30 0.56 2.49
C LEU A 40 -0.35 2.03 2.05
N GLU A 41 0.17 2.94 2.87
CA GLU A 41 0.21 4.37 2.56
C GLU A 41 1.13 4.69 1.37
N GLU A 42 2.29 4.04 1.27
CA GLU A 42 3.19 4.21 0.11
C GLU A 42 2.50 3.79 -1.20
N GLU A 43 1.81 2.64 -1.21
CA GLU A 43 1.09 2.15 -2.39
C GLU A 43 -0.11 3.05 -2.76
N ILE A 44 -0.88 3.54 -1.77
CA ILE A 44 -1.98 4.49 -2.01
C ILE A 44 -1.45 5.78 -2.66
N ASN A 45 -0.41 6.36 -2.08
CA ASN A 45 0.18 7.61 -2.57
C ASN A 45 0.76 7.47 -3.99
N LEU A 46 1.33 6.30 -4.31
CA LEU A 46 1.81 6.01 -5.67
C LEU A 46 0.67 6.11 -6.68
N ARG A 47 -0.46 5.48 -6.39
CA ARG A 47 -1.63 5.42 -7.29
C ARG A 47 -2.39 6.73 -7.40
N GLU A 48 -2.50 7.48 -6.32
CA GLU A 48 -3.11 8.81 -6.35
C GLU A 48 -2.31 9.76 -7.26
N LYS A 49 -0.97 9.63 -7.27
CA LYS A 49 -0.11 10.37 -8.20
C LYS A 49 -0.29 9.90 -9.65
N GLU A 50 -0.37 8.60 -9.88
CA GLU A 50 -0.60 8.03 -11.23
C GLU A 50 -1.97 8.42 -11.81
N ASN A 51 -3.02 8.45 -10.98
CA ASN A 51 -4.38 8.84 -11.41
C ASN A 51 -4.58 10.36 -11.58
N SER A 52 -3.66 11.18 -11.07
CA SER A 52 -3.72 12.65 -11.18
C SER A 52 -2.98 13.19 -12.42
N GLN A 53 -2.40 12.32 -13.25
CA GLN A 53 -1.74 12.65 -14.53
C GLN A 53 -2.62 12.29 -15.73
#